data_AF-A0A916RAF0-F1
#
_entry.id   AF-A0A916RAF0-F1
#
_cell.length_a   1.000
_cell.length_b   1.000
_cell.length_c   1.000
_cell.angle_alpha   90.00
_cell.angle_beta   90.00
_cell.angle_gamma   90.00
#
_symmetry.space_group_name_H-M   'P 1'
#
loop_
_entity.id
_entity.type
_entity.pdbx_description
1 polymer ?
#
loop_
_entity_poly.entity_id
_entity_poly.type
_entity_poly.pdbx_seq_one_letter_code
_entity_poly.pdbx_strand_id
1 'polypeptide(L)'
;MIIYAEDDPIFDPTIGADLKTACESNSAIDLMLTRYGGHVAHISSKSCQAHAQDPDVWWALNRVFEWIKQNEMSTLTTSVTV
;
A
#
# COMPACT_ATOMS: atom_id res chain seq x y z
N MET A 1 -5.21 0.93 6.04
CA MET A 1 -4.22 0.91 4.94
C MET A 1 -4.91 0.74 3.60
N ILE A 2 -4.60 1.63 2.65
CA ILE A 2 -4.89 1.54 1.22
C ILE A 2 -3.55 1.58 0.50
N ILE A 3 -3.27 0.63 -0.38
CA ILE A 3 -2.09 0.64 -1.25
C ILE A 3 -2.58 0.81 -2.68
N TYR A 4 -2.10 1.81 -3.39
CA TYR A 4 -2.53 2.10 -4.74
C TYR A 4 -1.34 2.45 -5.63
N ALA A 5 -1.37 1.97 -6.88
CA ALA A 5 -0.35 2.25 -7.87
C ALA A 5 -0.84 3.32 -8.85
N GLU A 6 -0.06 4.40 -9.00
CA GLU A 6 -0.40 5.53 -9.86
C GLU A 6 -0.38 5.17 -11.37
N ASP A 7 0.27 4.07 -11.73
CA ASP A 7 0.30 3.53 -13.09
C ASP A 7 -0.77 2.47 -13.37
N ASP A 8 -1.78 2.32 -12.50
CA ASP A 8 -2.92 1.43 -12.75
C ASP A 8 -3.65 1.84 -14.05
N PRO A 9 -3.65 0.99 -15.09
CA PRO A 9 -4.20 1.34 -16.40
C PRO A 9 -5.74 1.36 -16.43
N ILE A 10 -6.41 0.94 -15.35
CA ILE A 10 -7.87 0.84 -15.31
C ILE A 10 -8.53 2.18 -14.95
N PHE A 11 -7.84 3.05 -14.22
CA PHE A 11 -8.40 4.31 -13.74
C PHE A 11 -7.73 5.53 -14.40
N ASP A 12 -8.40 6.68 -14.29
CA ASP A 12 -7.83 7.94 -14.77
C ASP A 12 -6.54 8.26 -13.97
N PRO A 13 -5.40 8.57 -14.64
CA PRO A 13 -4.15 8.88 -13.96
C PRO A 13 -4.26 10.03 -12.94
N THR A 14 -5.25 10.92 -13.05
CA THR A 14 -5.45 12.00 -12.07
C THR A 14 -6.00 11.52 -10.72
N ILE A 15 -6.53 10.29 -10.64
CA ILE A 15 -7.15 9.77 -9.41
C ILE A 15 -6.17 9.70 -8.24
N GLY A 16 -4.86 9.57 -8.49
CA GLY A 16 -3.84 9.56 -7.43
C GLY A 16 -3.86 10.85 -6.59
N ALA A 17 -4.05 12.00 -7.23
CA ALA A 17 -4.16 13.28 -6.54
C ALA A 17 -5.46 13.36 -5.72
N ASP A 18 -6.58 12.90 -6.31
CA ASP A 18 -7.88 12.89 -5.65
C ASP A 18 -7.87 11.96 -4.42
N LEU A 19 -7.26 10.78 -4.52
CA LEU A 19 -7.08 9.84 -3.41
C LEU A 19 -6.30 10.48 -2.27
N LYS A 20 -5.22 11.19 -2.59
CA LYS A 20 -4.41 11.89 -1.59
C LYS A 20 -5.24 12.94 -0.85
N THR A 21 -5.91 13.83 -1.59
CA THR A 21 -6.75 14.88 -1.01
C THR A 21 -7.92 14.29 -0.19
N ALA A 22 -8.56 13.23 -0.67
CA ALA A 22 -9.68 12.61 0.04
C ALA A 22 -9.24 11.92 1.35
N CYS A 23 -8.02 11.36 1.39
CA CYS A 23 -7.51 10.68 2.58
C CYS A 23 -6.87 11.64 3.60
N GLU A 24 -6.35 12.81 3.18
CA GLU A 24 -5.64 13.77 4.04
C GLU A 24 -6.43 14.20 5.29
N SER A 25 -7.77 14.29 5.21
CA SER A 25 -8.61 14.68 6.34
C SER A 25 -9.10 13.52 7.22
N ASN A 26 -8.74 12.26 6.91
CA ASN A 26 -9.22 11.08 7.62
C ASN A 26 -8.09 10.31 8.29
N SER A 27 -7.89 10.54 9.59
CA SER A 27 -6.84 9.89 10.38
C SER A 27 -7.01 8.37 10.56
N ALA A 28 -8.17 7.80 10.18
CA ALA A 28 -8.37 6.35 10.19
C ALA A 28 -7.83 5.66 8.91
N ILE A 29 -7.40 6.44 7.91
CA ILE A 29 -6.93 5.92 6.63
C ILE A 29 -5.43 6.19 6.47
N ASP A 30 -4.64 5.11 6.46
CA ASP A 30 -3.28 5.16 5.93
C ASP A 30 -3.31 4.91 4.43
N LEU A 31 -2.87 5.89 3.63
CA LEU A 31 -2.74 5.76 2.18
C LEU A 31 -1.26 5.64 1.79
N MET A 32 -0.92 4.59 1.04
CA MET A 32 0.39 4.40 0.42
C MET A 32 0.23 4.41 -1.10
N LEU A 33 0.72 5.48 -1.73
CA LEU A 33 0.81 5.57 -3.19
C LEU A 33 2.17 5.07 -3.66
N THR A 34 2.18 4.25 -4.70
CA THR A 34 3.38 3.85 -5.42
C THR A 34 3.33 4.37 -6.84
N ARG A 35 4.48 4.80 -7.36
CA ARG A 35 4.58 5.24 -8.75
C ARG A 35 4.30 4.12 -9.75
N TYR A 36 4.66 2.89 -9.38
CA TYR A 36 4.54 1.70 -10.21
C TYR A 36 3.95 0.54 -9.40
N GLY A 37 3.18 -0.33 -10.06
CA GLY A 37 2.57 -1.51 -9.47
C GLY A 37 1.40 -2.08 -10.27
N GLY A 38 0.80 -1.25 -11.13
CA GLY A 38 -0.36 -1.61 -11.94
C GLY A 38 -1.58 -2.02 -11.10
N HIS A 39 -2.57 -2.63 -11.77
CA HIS A 39 -3.84 -2.96 -11.13
C HIS A 39 -3.77 -4.14 -10.14
N VAL A 40 -2.96 -5.16 -10.43
CA VAL A 40 -3.03 -6.46 -9.75
C VAL A 40 -2.10 -6.48 -8.53
N ALA A 41 -2.29 -5.56 -7.60
CA ALA A 41 -1.66 -5.54 -6.27
C ALA A 41 -0.12 -5.71 -6.28
N HIS A 42 0.56 -5.09 -7.25
CA HIS A 42 2.02 -5.20 -7.40
C HIS A 42 2.51 -6.63 -7.69
N ILE A 43 1.60 -7.52 -8.11
CA ILE A 43 1.91 -8.89 -8.52
C ILE A 43 2.28 -8.87 -10.00
N SER A 44 3.58 -8.78 -10.24
CA SER A 44 4.13 -8.86 -11.58
C SER A 44 4.26 -10.33 -12.05
N SER A 45 4.30 -10.59 -13.36
CA SER A 45 4.58 -11.95 -13.86
C SER A 45 6.01 -12.38 -13.51
N LYS A 46 6.29 -13.69 -13.39
CA LYS A 46 7.65 -14.19 -13.08
C LYS A 46 8.73 -13.67 -14.04
N SER A 47 8.39 -13.50 -15.32
CA SER A 47 9.30 -12.95 -16.32
C SER A 47 9.62 -11.49 -16.05
N CYS A 48 8.62 -10.69 -15.69
CA CYS A 48 8.78 -9.28 -15.39
C CYS A 48 9.48 -9.07 -14.03
N GLN A 49 9.20 -9.91 -13.03
CA GLN A 49 9.95 -9.96 -11.76
C GLN A 49 11.44 -10.26 -11.99
N ALA A 50 11.76 -11.27 -12.80
CA ALA A 50 13.14 -11.61 -13.13
C ALA A 50 13.84 -10.46 -13.90
N HIS A 51 13.13 -9.78 -14.79
CA HIS A 51 13.67 -8.62 -15.51
C HIS A 51 13.92 -7.43 -14.59
N ALA A 52 12.96 -7.12 -13.71
CA ALA A 52 13.04 -6.02 -12.74
C ALA A 52 13.95 -6.33 -11.55
N GLN A 53 14.43 -7.58 -11.42
CA GLN A 53 15.15 -8.09 -10.24
C GLN A 53 14.34 -7.85 -8.96
N ASP A 54 13.03 -8.09 -9.02
CA ASP A 54 12.12 -7.92 -7.90
C ASP A 54 12.05 -9.24 -7.09
N PRO A 55 12.68 -9.31 -5.90
CA PRO A 55 12.70 -10.52 -5.11
C PRO A 55 11.41 -10.72 -4.30
N ASP A 56 10.58 -9.69 -4.15
CA ASP A 56 9.43 -9.70 -3.24
C ASP A 56 8.11 -9.74 -3.99
N VAL A 57 7.73 -10.94 -4.42
CA VAL A 57 6.47 -11.19 -5.14
C VAL A 57 5.22 -10.91 -4.30
N TRP A 58 5.38 -10.73 -3.00
CA TRP A 58 4.30 -10.47 -2.04
C TRP A 58 4.37 -9.07 -1.44
N TRP A 59 5.12 -8.15 -2.09
CA TRP A 59 5.44 -6.83 -1.57
C TRP A 59 4.26 -6.09 -0.94
N ALA A 60 3.12 -6.03 -1.64
CA ALA A 60 1.93 -5.33 -1.15
C ALA A 60 1.33 -6.01 0.10
N LEU A 61 1.27 -7.34 0.14
CA LEU A 61 0.77 -8.09 1.29
C LEU A 61 1.72 -7.95 2.49
N ASN A 62 3.03 -7.95 2.26
CA ASN A 62 4.02 -7.72 3.32
C ASN A 62 3.82 -6.35 3.99
N ARG A 63 3.53 -5.28 3.22
CA ARG A 63 3.17 -3.96 3.77
C ARG A 63 1.89 -4.00 4.61
N VAL A 64 0.89 -4.78 4.20
CA VAL A 64 -0.34 -4.96 4.99
C VAL A 64 -0.05 -5.67 6.32
N PHE A 65 0.77 -6.73 6.32
CA PHE A 65 1.15 -7.42 7.55
C PHE A 65 1.98 -6.54 8.49
N GLU A 66 2.93 -5.76 7.95
CA GLU A 66 3.69 -4.76 8.70
C GLU A 66 2.75 -3.74 9.35
N TRP A 67 1.77 -3.23 8.59
CA TRP A 67 0.77 -2.29 9.09
C TRP A 67 -0.10 -2.88 10.20
N ILE A 68 -0.60 -4.11 10.03
CA ILE A 68 -1.37 -4.81 11.08
C ILE A 68 -0.54 -4.89 12.36
N LYS A 69 0.70 -5.38 12.25
CA LYS A 69 1.61 -5.54 13.40
C LYS A 69 1.85 -4.21 14.12
N GLN A 70 2.05 -3.11 13.40
CA GLN A 70 2.23 -1.78 14.00
C GLN A 70 0.99 -1.32 14.79
N ASN A 71 -0.20 -1.56 14.25
CA ASN A 71 -1.46 -1.15 14.87
C ASN A 71 -1.84 -2.02 16.07
N GLU A 72 -1.57 -3.33 16.03
CA GLU A 72 -1.72 -4.22 17.19
C GLU A 72 -0.77 -3.81 18.34
N MET A 73 0.49 -3.54 18.02
CA MET A 73 1.49 -3.09 19.00
C MET A 73 1.13 -1.74 19.63
N SER A 74 0.63 -0.79 18.83
CA SER A 74 0.15 0.51 19.32
C SER A 74 -1.00 0.36 20.33
N THR A 75 -1.91 -0.60 20.08
CA THR A 75 -3.05 -0.89 20.97
C THR A 75 -2.59 -1.50 22.29
N LEU A 76 -1.59 -2.40 22.25
CA LEU A 76 -0.99 -3.01 23.45
C LEU A 76 -0.26 -2.00 24.33
N THR A 77 0.55 -1.10 23.74
CA THR A 77 1.25 -0.05 24.50
C THR A 77 0.27 0.93 25.14
N THR A 78 -0.81 1.28 24.44
CA THR A 78 -1.86 2.15 25.00
C THR A 78 -2.54 1.48 26.21
N SER A 79 -2.78 0.17 26.16
CA SER A 79 -3.48 -0.57 27.23
C SER A 79 -2.64 -0.78 28.50
N VAL A 80 -1.30 -0.75 28.39
CA VAL A 80 -0.38 -0.94 29.53
C VAL A 80 -0.10 0.39 30.26
N THR A 81 -0.39 1.53 29.64
CA THR A 81 -0.07 2.87 30.17
C THR A 81 -1.28 3.58 30.80
N VAL A 82 -2.38 2.85 31.05
CA VAL A 82 -3.60 3.36 31.73
C VAL A 82 -3.63 2.92 33.20
#